data_AF-A0A1C5N4Y3-F1
#
_entry.id   AF-A0A1C5N4Y3-F1
#
_cell.length_a   1.000
_cell.length_b   1.000
_cell.length_c   1.000
_cell.angle_alpha   90.00
_cell.angle_beta   90.00
_cell.angle_gamma   90.00
#
_symmetry.space_group_name_H-M   'P 1'
#
loop_
_entity.id
_entity.type
_entity.pdbx_description
1 polymer ?
#
loop_
_entity_poly.entity_id
_entity_poly.type
_entity_poly.pdbx_seq_one_letter_code
_entity_poly.pdbx_strand_id
1 'polypeptide(L)'
;MNKREKKKLYKNTLIKVKKLHPKKGDIIFMMPDFNRIDSDVVFKYFEALCREKILGDAYLALLPCPIKSIGDKETAQEFVNVSQKQVNKME
;
A
#
# COMPACT_ATOMS: atom_id res chain seq x y z
N MET A 1 15.04 -8.18 1.16
CA MET A 1 14.84 -8.08 2.63
C MET A 1 14.53 -9.44 3.21
N ASN A 2 15.17 -9.82 4.32
CA ASN A 2 14.83 -11.06 5.03
C ASN A 2 13.49 -10.93 5.79
N LYS A 3 12.94 -12.05 6.26
CA LYS A 3 11.63 -12.10 6.94
C LYS A 3 11.57 -11.20 8.19
N ARG A 4 12.70 -11.06 8.91
CA ARG A 4 12.81 -10.24 10.12
C ARG A 4 12.76 -8.74 9.80
N GLU A 5 13.46 -8.32 8.76
CA GLU A 5 13.46 -6.94 8.25
C GLU A 5 12.08 -6.53 7.76
N LYS A 6 11.41 -7.38 6.96
CA LYS A 6 10.04 -7.11 6.49
C LYS A 6 9.08 -6.90 7.67
N LYS A 7 9.16 -7.74 8.71
CA LYS A 7 8.34 -7.62 9.93
C LYS A 7 8.66 -6.33 10.74
N LYS A 8 9.92 -5.93 10.83
CA LYS A 8 10.33 -4.69 11.50
C LYS A 8 9.79 -3.46 10.76
N LEU A 9 9.92 -3.43 9.43
CA LEU A 9 9.39 -2.36 8.60
C LEU A 9 7.87 -2.23 8.76
N TYR A 10 7.14 -3.35 8.67
CA TYR A 10 5.69 -3.41 8.89
C TYR A 10 5.27 -2.78 10.22
N LYS A 11 5.88 -3.21 11.33
CA LYS A 11 5.56 -2.70 12.68
C LYS A 11 5.83 -1.21 12.80
N ASN A 12 6.98 -0.75 12.30
CA ASN A 12 7.35 0.66 12.36
C ASN A 12 6.39 1.55 11.56
N THR A 13 6.01 1.13 10.36
CA THR A 13 5.03 1.85 9.54
C THR A 13 3.67 1.91 10.23
N LEU A 14 3.20 0.79 10.80
CA LEU A 14 1.92 0.75 11.52
C LEU A 14 1.90 1.71 12.72
N ILE A 15 2.98 1.73 13.51
CA ILE A 15 3.14 2.63 14.65
C ILE A 15 3.12 4.10 14.18
N LYS A 16 3.82 4.42 13.09
CA LYS A 16 3.84 5.78 12.53
C LYS A 16 2.46 6.22 12.09
N VAL A 17 1.75 5.39 11.34
CA VAL A 17 0.39 5.69 10.86
C VAL A 17 -0.57 5.93 12.03
N LYS A 18 -0.52 5.09 13.08
CA LYS A 18 -1.35 5.28 14.28
C LYS A 18 -1.08 6.62 14.99
N LYS A 19 0.18 7.07 15.02
CA LYS A 19 0.58 8.36 15.62
C LYS A 19 0.09 9.58 14.83
N LEU A 20 -0.34 9.42 13.58
CA LEU A 20 -0.91 10.52 12.80
C LEU A 20 -2.31 10.92 13.27
N HIS A 21 -2.97 10.09 14.08
CA HIS A 21 -4.34 10.31 14.54
C HIS A 21 -5.30 10.76 13.41
N PRO A 22 -5.37 10.00 12.30
CA PRO A 22 -6.17 10.37 11.14
C PRO A 22 -7.63 10.61 11.51
N LYS A 23 -8.18 11.68 10.96
CA LYS A 23 -9.57 12.11 11.16
C LYS A 23 -10.36 11.93 9.87
N LYS A 24 -11.69 11.97 10.03
CA LYS A 24 -12.61 11.96 8.89
C LYS A 24 -12.26 13.08 7.92
N GLY A 25 -12.09 12.73 6.65
CA GLY A 25 -11.74 13.67 5.58
C GLY A 25 -10.23 13.85 5.35
N ASP A 26 -9.36 13.35 6.25
CA ASP A 26 -7.92 13.36 5.99
C ASP A 26 -7.59 12.42 4.82
N ILE A 27 -6.57 12.77 4.04
CA ILE A 27 -6.03 11.92 2.97
C ILE A 27 -4.63 11.48 3.35
N ILE A 28 -4.46 10.18 3.58
CA ILE A 28 -3.14 9.57 3.82
C ILE A 28 -2.59 9.09 2.48
N PHE A 29 -1.47 9.67 2.07
CA PHE A 29 -0.71 9.20 0.92
C PHE A 29 0.33 8.17 1.35
N MET A 30 0.23 6.96 0.79
CA MET A 30 1.28 5.94 0.91
C MET A 30 1.99 5.78 -0.42
N MET A 31 3.31 5.96 -0.40
CA MET A 31 4.19 5.75 -1.54
C MET A 31 5.13 4.57 -1.22
N PRO A 32 4.78 3.34 -1.62
CA PRO A 32 5.64 2.19 -1.39
C PRO A 32 6.90 2.27 -2.27
N ASP A 33 8.03 1.83 -1.71
CA ASP A 33 9.25 1.60 -2.48
C ASP A 33 9.23 0.17 -3.04
N PHE A 34 8.79 0.04 -4.30
CA PHE A 34 8.67 -1.27 -4.97
C PHE A 34 10.02 -1.93 -5.26
N ASN A 35 11.15 -1.21 -5.18
CA ASN A 35 12.47 -1.85 -5.22
C ASN A 35 12.77 -2.65 -3.95
N ARG A 36 12.01 -2.43 -2.88
CA ARG A 36 12.21 -3.06 -1.56
C ARG A 36 11.05 -3.94 -1.12
N ILE A 37 9.85 -3.67 -1.61
CA ILE A 37 8.61 -4.33 -1.18
C ILE A 37 7.82 -4.77 -2.40
N ASP A 38 7.53 -6.07 -2.46
CA ASP A 38 6.71 -6.69 -3.48
C ASP A 38 5.28 -6.12 -3.48
N SER A 39 4.66 -5.99 -4.65
CA SER A 39 3.33 -5.39 -4.79
C SER A 39 2.25 -6.15 -4.01
N ASP A 40 2.32 -7.48 -3.94
CA ASP A 40 1.40 -8.31 -3.16
C ASP A 40 1.46 -7.98 -1.65
N VAL A 41 2.65 -7.67 -1.14
CA VAL A 41 2.87 -7.26 0.25
C VAL A 41 2.26 -5.89 0.50
N VAL A 42 2.37 -4.96 -0.45
CA VAL A 42 1.72 -3.65 -0.36
C VAL A 42 0.20 -3.82 -0.28
N PHE A 43 -0.41 -4.62 -1.16
CA PHE A 43 -1.86 -4.83 -1.12
C PHE A 43 -2.32 -5.50 0.18
N LYS A 44 -1.62 -6.53 0.66
CA LYS A 44 -1.90 -7.15 1.97
C LYS A 44 -1.80 -6.16 3.13
N TYR A 45 -0.85 -5.21 3.04
CA TYR A 45 -0.70 -4.15 4.03
C TYR A 45 -1.91 -3.21 4.04
N PHE A 46 -2.35 -2.79 2.85
CA PHE A 46 -3.53 -1.93 2.68
C PHE A 46 -4.78 -2.61 3.24
N GLU A 47 -5.00 -3.87 2.87
CA GLU A 47 -6.12 -4.65 3.37
C GLU A 47 -6.12 -4.73 4.91
N ALA A 48 -4.95 -4.95 5.51
CA ALA A 48 -4.82 -4.97 6.96
C ALA A 48 -5.14 -3.60 7.60
N LEU A 49 -4.70 -2.49 7.03
CA LEU A 49 -5.03 -1.15 7.54
C LEU A 49 -6.54 -0.89 7.52
N CYS A 50 -7.20 -1.28 6.44
CA CYS A 50 -8.65 -1.13 6.27
C CYS A 50 -9.42 -2.05 7.24
N ARG A 51 -9.06 -3.34 7.30
CA ARG A 51 -9.71 -4.34 8.17
C ARG A 51 -9.60 -3.96 9.64
N GLU A 52 -8.43 -3.54 10.07
CA GLU A 52 -8.16 -3.15 11.46
C GLU A 52 -8.64 -1.72 11.79
N LYS A 53 -9.31 -1.04 10.83
CA LYS A 53 -9.82 0.34 10.95
C LYS A 53 -8.78 1.33 11.48
N ILE A 54 -7.50 1.11 11.14
CA ILE A 54 -6.36 1.90 11.62
C ILE A 54 -6.49 3.38 11.20
N LEU A 55 -7.12 3.61 10.05
CA LEU A 55 -7.28 4.92 9.43
C LEU A 55 -8.59 5.61 9.83
N GLY A 56 -9.46 4.95 10.62
CA GLY A 56 -10.80 5.46 10.90
C GLY A 56 -11.57 5.77 9.60
N ASP A 57 -12.08 7.00 9.51
CA ASP A 57 -12.80 7.52 8.34
C ASP A 57 -11.90 8.35 7.39
N ALA A 58 -10.57 8.24 7.52
CA ALA A 58 -9.65 8.88 6.59
C ALA A 58 -9.58 8.13 5.26
N TYR A 59 -9.36 8.88 4.19
CA TYR A 59 -9.10 8.35 2.87
C TYR A 59 -7.66 7.86 2.76
N LEU A 60 -7.47 6.73 2.09
CA LEU A 60 -6.15 6.21 1.77
C LEU A 60 -5.90 6.30 0.27
N ALA A 61 -4.85 7.03 -0.10
CA ALA A 61 -4.39 7.15 -1.48
C ALA A 61 -3.06 6.42 -1.64
N LEU A 62 -3.01 5.46 -2.57
CA LEU A 62 -1.76 4.88 -3.04
C LEU A 62 -1.19 5.80 -4.12
N LEU A 63 -0.04 6.42 -3.86
CA LEU A 63 0.61 7.21 -4.89
C LEU A 63 1.28 6.27 -5.89
N PRO A 64 1.12 6.54 -7.21
CA PRO A 64 1.84 5.79 -8.22
C PRO A 64 3.34 6.00 -8.00
N CYS A 65 4.03 4.90 -7.72
CA CYS A 65 5.48 4.85 -7.79
C CYS A 65 5.88 4.90 -9.28
N PRO A 66 7.10 5.34 -9.64
CA PRO A 66 7.54 5.25 -11.03
C PRO A 66 7.34 3.82 -11.56
N ILE A 67 6.72 3.68 -12.75
CA ILE A 67 6.56 2.35 -13.38
C ILE A 67 7.91 1.64 -13.51
N LYS A 68 8.99 2.41 -13.70
CA LYS A 68 10.38 1.92 -13.72
C LYS A 68 10.83 1.21 -12.43
N SER A 69 10.17 1.45 -11.30
CA SER A 69 10.41 0.76 -10.03
C SER A 69 9.58 -0.51 -9.85
N ILE A 70 8.66 -0.83 -10.78
CA ILE A 70 7.83 -2.04 -10.75
C ILE A 70 8.46 -3.14 -11.62
N GLY A 71 9.78 -3.32 -11.49
CA GLY A 71 10.52 -4.33 -12.24
C GLY A 71 10.53 -4.09 -13.75
N ASP A 72 10.35 -5.15 -14.52
CA ASP A 72 10.24 -5.09 -15.98
C ASP A 72 8.82 -4.70 -16.46
N LYS A 73 8.68 -4.56 -17.78
CA LYS A 73 7.42 -4.14 -18.42
C LYS A 73 6.27 -5.12 -18.12
N GLU A 74 6.54 -6.41 -18.02
CA GLU A 74 5.53 -7.45 -17.78
C GLU A 74 5.00 -7.35 -16.35
N THR A 75 5.89 -7.21 -15.38
CA THR A 75 5.55 -7.01 -13.96
C THR A 75 4.74 -5.74 -13.74
N ALA A 76 5.13 -4.65 -14.41
CA ALA A 76 4.36 -3.40 -14.38
C ALA A 76 2.96 -3.57 -14.99
N GLN A 77 2.84 -4.30 -16.10
CA GLN A 77 1.57 -4.55 -16.75
C GLN A 77 0.63 -5.43 -15.90
N GLU A 78 1.16 -6.46 -15.21
CA GLU A 78 0.38 -7.24 -14.25
C GLU A 78 -0.15 -6.36 -13.11
N PHE A 79 0.68 -5.44 -12.59
CA PHE A 79 0.24 -4.50 -11.56
C PHE A 79 -0.93 -3.62 -12.04
N VAL A 80 -0.84 -3.10 -13.27
CA VAL A 80 -1.92 -2.31 -13.89
C VAL A 80 -3.17 -3.17 -14.07
N ASN A 81 -3.04 -4.40 -14.56
CA ASN A 81 -4.16 -5.31 -14.79
C ASN A 81 -4.88 -5.68 -13.49
N VAL A 82 -4.14 -5.98 -12.42
CA VAL A 82 -4.70 -6.25 -11.09
C VAL A 82 -5.44 -5.02 -10.55
N SER A 83 -4.85 -3.84 -10.69
CA SER A 83 -5.47 -2.57 -10.26
C SER A 83 -6.76 -2.30 -11.03
N GLN A 84 -6.75 -2.44 -12.36
CA GLN A 84 -7.92 -2.26 -13.21
C GLN A 84 -9.03 -3.26 -12.88
N LYS A 85 -8.68 -4.52 -12.60
CA LYS A 85 -9.66 -5.54 -12.20
C LYS A 85 -10.39 -5.18 -10.89
N GLN A 86 -9.74 -4.48 -9.96
CA GLN A 86 -10.41 -4.02 -8.75
C GLN A 86 -11.31 -2.82 -9.02
N VAL A 87 -10.87 -1.87 -9.86
CA VAL A 87 -11.71 -0.74 -10.31
C VAL A 87 -13.00 -1.24 -10.97
N ASN A 88 -12.89 -2.20 -11.89
CA ASN A 88 -14.04 -2.77 -12.60
C ASN A 88 -15.02 -3.56 -11.70
N LYS A 89 -14.65 -3.87 -10.45
CA LYS A 89 -15.55 -4.51 -9.48
C LYS A 89 -16.29 -3.50 -8.60
N MET A 90 -15.89 -2.25 -8.66
CA MET A 90 -16.52 -1.15 -7.93
C MET A 90 -17.61 -0.45 -8.75
N GLU A 91 -17.65 -0.69 -10.07
CA GLU A 91 -18.80 -0.47 -10.94
C GLU A 91 -19.79 -1.64 -10.82
#